data_AF-A0A2V6Z8P6-F1
#
_entry.id   AF-A0A2V6Z8P6-F1
#
_cell.length_a   1.000
_cell.length_b   1.000
_cell.length_c   1.000
_cell.angle_alpha   90.00
_cell.angle_beta   90.00
_cell.angle_gamma   90.00
#
_symmetry.space_group_name_H-M   'P 1'
#
loop_
_entity.id
_entity.type
_entity.pdbx_description
1 polymer ?
#
loop_
_entity_poly.entity_id
_entity_poly.type
_entity_poly.pdbx_seq_one_letter_code
_entity_poly.pdbx_strand_id
1 'polypeptide(L)' 'PFHELANVLMTPHVSGWTEGMLEARATLIAENIQRTARGEPPLNRIR' A
#
# COMPACT_ATOMS: atom_id res chain seq x y z
N PRO A 1 13.52 -24.79 -11.18
CA PRO A 1 12.57 -23.85 -10.52
C PRO A 1 13.26 -22.53 -10.12
N PHE A 2 12.55 -21.39 -10.00
CA PHE A 2 13.21 -20.10 -9.70
C PHE A 2 14.02 -20.08 -8.39
N HIS A 3 13.65 -20.91 -7.42
CA HIS A 3 14.35 -21.02 -6.13
C HIS A 3 15.70 -21.76 -6.21
N GLU A 4 16.08 -22.30 -7.37
CA GLU A 4 17.36 -23.00 -7.58
C GLU A 4 18.46 -22.08 -8.15
N LEU A 5 18.13 -20.85 -8.53
CA LEU A 5 19.06 -19.92 -9.18
C LEU A 5 19.91 -19.16 -8.15
N ALA A 6 21.24 -19.28 -8.24
CA ALA A 6 22.18 -18.67 -7.29
C ALA A 6 22.20 -17.13 -7.29
N ASN A 7 21.67 -16.50 -8.35
CA ASN A 7 21.62 -15.05 -8.54
C ASN A 7 20.23 -14.46 -8.31
N VAL A 8 19.32 -15.21 -7.67
CA VAL A 8 17.94 -14.76 -7.40
C VAL A 8 17.67 -14.79 -5.90
N LEU A 9 17.23 -13.64 -5.37
CA LEU A 9 16.61 -13.56 -4.05
C LEU A 9 15.08 -13.45 -4.23
N MET A 10 14.35 -14.44 -3.74
CA MET A 10 12.89 -14.46 -3.80
C MET A 10 12.29 -13.95 -2.48
N THR A 11 11.23 -13.15 -2.57
CA THR A 11 10.40 -12.79 -1.41
C THR A 11 8.95 -13.16 -1.69
N PRO A 12 8.19 -13.66 -0.70
CA PRO A 12 6.78 -14.00 -0.89
C PRO A 12 5.88 -12.73 -0.86
N HIS A 13 6.23 -11.71 -1.66
CA HIS A 13 5.51 -10.43 -1.71
C HIS A 13 5.40 -9.72 -0.34
N VAL A 14 6.53 -9.63 0.38
CA VAL A 14 6.58 -9.03 1.74
C VAL A 14 7.43 -7.76 1.82
N SER A 15 7.95 -7.26 0.70
CA SER A 15 8.83 -6.08 0.68
C SER A 15 8.16 -4.79 1.17
N GLY A 16 6.83 -4.70 1.08
CA GLY A 16 6.04 -3.57 1.59
C GLY A 16 5.34 -3.83 2.93
N TRP A 17 5.59 -4.97 3.58
CA TRP A 17 4.94 -5.32 4.85
C TRP A 17 5.73 -4.75 6.03
N THR A 18 5.09 -3.85 6.79
CA THR A 18 5.64 -3.29 8.03
C THR A 18 4.56 -3.29 9.11
N GLU A 19 4.96 -3.18 10.38
CA GLU A 19 4.04 -3.11 11.52
C GLU A 19 3.04 -1.93 11.38
N GLY A 20 3.52 -0.76 10.95
CA GLY A 20 2.68 0.43 10.75
C GLY A 20 1.89 0.47 9.44
N MET A 21 2.04 -0.51 8.54
CA MET A 21 1.42 -0.47 7.21
C MET A 21 -0.11 -0.46 7.26
N LEU A 22 -0.70 -1.25 8.16
CA LEU A 22 -2.15 -1.32 8.31
C LEU A 22 -2.74 0.00 8.83
N GLU A 23 -2.10 0.61 9.82
CA GLU A 23 -2.51 1.90 10.38
C GLU A 23 -2.39 3.02 9.35
N ALA A 24 -1.24 3.13 8.68
CA ALA A 24 -1.03 4.14 7.63
C ALA A 24 -2.09 4.02 6.51
N ARG A 25 -2.45 2.79 6.12
CA ARG A 25 -3.50 2.53 5.13
C ARG A 25 -4.87 2.94 5.65
N ALA A 26 -5.23 2.58 6.87
CA ALA A 26 -6.52 2.92 7.46
C ALA A 26 -6.69 4.43 7.58
N THR A 27 -5.66 5.15 8.02
CA THR A 27 -5.66 6.61 8.13
C THR A 27 -5.89 7.29 6.77
N LEU A 28 -5.20 6.85 5.72
CA LEU A 28 -5.40 7.40 4.37
C LEU A 28 -6.82 7.16 3.84
N ILE A 29 -7.39 5.98 4.09
CA ILE A 29 -8.76 5.64 3.69
C ILE A 29 -9.76 6.54 4.42
N ALA A 30 -9.61 6.68 5.75
CA ALA A 30 -10.48 7.53 6.55
C ALA A 30 -10.45 8.99 6.08
N GLU A 31 -9.25 9.52 5.80
CA GLU A 31 -9.10 10.87 5.26
C GLU A 31 -9.78 11.04 3.89
N ASN A 32 -9.65 10.06 3.00
CA ASN A 32 -10.30 10.10 1.70
C ASN A 32 -11.83 10.04 1.78
N ILE A 33 -12.39 9.32 2.76
CA ILE A 33 -13.83 9.34 3.04
C ILE A 33 -14.25 10.76 3.44
N GLN A 34 -13.52 11.39 4.37
CA GLN A 34 -13.83 12.74 4.86
C GLN A 34 -13.71 13.80 3.74
N ARG A 35 -12.67 13.74 2.93
CA ARG A 35 -12.48 14.60 1.75
C ARG A 35 -13.65 14.49 0.78
N THR A 36 -13.98 13.25 0.42
CA THR A 36 -15.08 12.97 -0.52
C THR A 36 -16.41 13.50 0.01
N ALA A 37 -16.68 13.33 1.31
CA ALA A 37 -17.89 13.86 1.95
C ALA A 37 -17.99 15.40 1.87
N ARG A 38 -16.85 16.11 1.81
CA ARG A 38 -16.78 17.57 1.62
C ARG A 38 -16.74 18.01 0.15
N GLY A 39 -16.82 17.08 -0.80
CA GLY A 39 -16.67 17.37 -2.23
C GLY A 39 -15.22 17.65 -2.66
N GLU A 40 -14.24 17.39 -1.80
CA GLU A 40 -12.83 17.49 -2.12
C GLU A 40 -12.35 16.24 -2.86
N PRO A 41 -11.35 16.34 -3.75
CA PRO A 41 -10.79 15.17 -4.39
C PRO A 41 -10.03 14.28 -3.38
N PRO A 42 -10.11 12.95 -3.52
CA PRO A 42 -9.28 12.02 -2.75
C PRO A 42 -7.78 12.28 -2.97
N LEU A 43 -7.01 12.08 -1.90
CA LEU A 43 -5.57 11.90 -1.96
C LEU A 43 -5.24 10.69 -2.83
N ASN A 44 -4.13 10.79 -3.56
CA ASN A 44 -3.63 9.76 -4.49
C ASN A 44 -4.61 9.41 -5.64
N ARG A 45 -5.47 10.34 -6.05
CA ARG A 45 -6.30 10.18 -7.26
C ARG A 45 -5.41 9.98 -8.50
N ILE A 46 -5.58 8.84 -9.16
CA ILE A 46 -4.90 8.51 -10.42
C ILE A 46 -5.60 9.22 -11.58
N ARG A 47 -4.85 9.61 -12.62
CA ARG A 47 -5.35 10.22 -13.86
C ARG A 47 -5.37 9.21 -14.99
#